data_AF-A0A377E2J8-F1
#
_entry.id   AF-A0A377E2J8-F1
#
_cell.length_a   1.000
_cell.length_b   1.000
_cell.length_c   1.000
_cell.angle_alpha   90.00
_cell.angle_beta   90.00
_cell.angle_gamma   90.00
#
_symmetry.space_group_name_H-M   'P 1'
#
loop_
_entity.id
_entity.type
_entity.pdbx_description
1 polymer ?
#
loop_
_entity_poly.entity_id
_entity_poly.type
_entity_poly.pdbx_seq_one_letter_code
_entity_poly.pdbx_strand_id
1 'polypeptide(L)'
;MVAVCRLVSGAYLAWAYHSPVRAGHVAYPFTFTLLWLSVFGNSALYEIIHGGAAFAEEAMVHPERGFYSLLAQYPAFTFSASVATITGLLFYVTSADSGALVLGNFTSQLKDINSDAPGWLRVFWSVAIGLLTLGMLMTNGISALQNTTVIMGLPFSFVIFFVMAGLYKSLKVEDYRRESANRDTDRDAGASGSPELEKTSLAPDELSGHALH
;
A
#
# COMPACT_ATOMS: atom_id res chain seq x y z
N MET A 1 -4.41 15.35 -26.91
CA MET A 1 -5.53 15.40 -25.94
C MET A 1 -6.53 14.25 -26.15
N VAL A 2 -7.29 14.22 -27.25
CA VAL A 2 -8.40 13.26 -27.46
C VAL A 2 -7.92 11.80 -27.66
N ALA A 3 -6.79 11.58 -28.33
CA ALA A 3 -6.26 10.23 -28.57
C ALA A 3 -5.78 9.53 -27.28
N VAL A 4 -5.09 10.27 -26.40
CA VAL A 4 -4.61 9.75 -25.11
C VAL A 4 -5.77 9.51 -24.14
N CYS A 5 -6.75 10.43 -24.11
CA CYS A 5 -7.94 10.28 -23.28
C CYS A 5 -8.81 9.08 -23.73
N ARG A 6 -8.87 8.80 -25.04
CA ARG A 6 -9.55 7.62 -25.59
C ARG A 6 -8.81 6.31 -25.33
N LEU A 7 -7.48 6.30 -25.36
CA LEU A 7 -6.68 5.12 -24.99
C LEU A 7 -6.81 4.76 -23.51
N VAL A 8 -6.79 5.77 -22.63
CA VAL A 8 -6.93 5.56 -21.18
C VAL A 8 -8.36 5.19 -20.79
N SER A 9 -9.37 5.86 -21.37
CA SER A 9 -10.78 5.53 -21.12
C SER A 9 -11.17 4.17 -21.68
N GLY A 10 -10.66 3.79 -22.86
CA GLY A 10 -10.85 2.47 -23.45
C GLY A 10 -10.19 1.35 -22.64
N ALA A 11 -8.98 1.58 -22.12
CA ALA A 11 -8.31 0.64 -21.22
C ALA A 11 -9.04 0.50 -19.88
N TYR A 12 -9.58 1.59 -19.32
CA TYR A 12 -10.33 1.59 -18.07
C TYR A 12 -11.64 0.78 -18.18
N LEU A 13 -12.40 0.98 -19.26
CA LEU A 13 -13.66 0.25 -19.52
C LEU A 13 -13.44 -1.22 -19.85
N ALA A 14 -12.38 -1.56 -20.59
CA ALA A 14 -12.03 -2.95 -20.89
C ALA A 14 -11.50 -3.72 -19.66
N TRP A 15 -10.85 -3.03 -18.71
CA TRP A 15 -10.23 -3.64 -17.54
C TRP A 15 -11.19 -3.78 -16.34
N ALA A 16 -12.10 -2.82 -16.16
CA ALA A 16 -13.16 -2.87 -15.15
C ALA A 16 -14.12 -4.06 -15.33
N TYR A 17 -14.21 -4.61 -16.55
CA TYR A 17 -15.11 -5.71 -16.87
C TYR A 17 -14.51 -7.11 -16.61
N HIS A 18 -13.18 -7.26 -16.42
CA HIS A 18 -12.53 -8.58 -16.53
C HIS A 18 -11.68 -9.09 -15.35
N SER A 19 -11.32 -8.31 -14.31
CA SER A 19 -10.34 -8.81 -13.32
C SER A 19 -10.80 -8.87 -11.83
N PRO A 20 -10.55 -10.00 -11.14
CA PRO A 20 -11.04 -10.29 -9.79
C PRO A 20 -10.22 -9.53 -8.71
N VAL A 21 -10.90 -8.68 -7.94
CA VAL A 21 -10.67 -8.11 -6.58
C VAL A 21 -9.24 -7.94 -6.01
N ARG A 22 -8.26 -8.82 -6.27
CA ARG A 22 -6.88 -8.78 -5.73
C ARG A 22 -5.95 -7.78 -6.42
N ALA A 23 -6.19 -7.44 -7.69
CA ALA A 23 -5.37 -6.48 -8.44
C ALA A 23 -5.79 -5.01 -8.25
N GLY A 24 -6.96 -4.75 -7.65
CA GLY A 24 -7.55 -3.42 -7.57
C GLY A 24 -6.72 -2.39 -6.77
N HIS A 25 -6.10 -2.83 -5.67
CA HIS A 25 -5.42 -1.94 -4.73
C HIS A 25 -4.15 -1.28 -5.30
N VAL A 26 -3.40 -2.01 -6.13
CA VAL A 26 -2.19 -1.48 -6.78
C VAL A 26 -2.54 -0.79 -8.10
N ALA A 27 -3.54 -1.30 -8.82
CA ALA A 27 -3.96 -0.73 -10.10
C ALA A 27 -4.57 0.67 -9.97
N TYR A 28 -5.42 0.89 -8.95
CA TYR A 28 -6.10 2.18 -8.76
C TYR A 28 -5.14 3.38 -8.63
N PRO A 29 -4.19 3.40 -7.67
CA PRO A 29 -3.24 4.51 -7.55
C PRO A 29 -2.27 4.59 -8.74
N PHE A 30 -1.94 3.47 -9.36
CA PHE A 30 -1.06 3.44 -10.53
C PHE A 30 -1.70 4.11 -11.75
N THR A 31 -2.94 3.76 -12.08
CA THR A 31 -3.67 4.38 -13.20
C THR A 31 -3.89 5.87 -12.96
N PHE A 32 -4.20 6.27 -11.72
CA PHE A 32 -4.31 7.68 -11.34
C PHE A 32 -3.00 8.44 -11.61
N THR A 33 -1.87 7.88 -11.17
CA THR A 33 -0.54 8.50 -11.36
C THR A 33 -0.19 8.63 -12.84
N LEU A 34 -0.47 7.60 -13.65
CA LEU A 34 -0.25 7.65 -15.09
C LEU A 34 -1.10 8.72 -15.77
N LEU A 35 -2.38 8.82 -15.40
CA LEU A 35 -3.28 9.83 -15.96
C LEU A 35 -2.78 11.23 -15.60
N TRP A 36 -2.41 11.45 -14.34
CA TRP A 36 -1.87 12.73 -13.87
C TRP A 36 -0.61 13.14 -14.64
N LEU A 37 0.39 12.25 -14.69
CA LEU A 37 1.65 12.50 -15.41
C LEU A 37 1.41 12.72 -16.91
N SER A 38 0.48 11.99 -17.52
CA SER A 38 0.17 12.14 -18.93
C SER A 38 -0.48 13.49 -19.24
N VAL A 39 -1.43 13.95 -18.42
CA VAL A 39 -2.10 15.25 -18.61
C VAL A 39 -1.13 16.40 -18.36
N PHE A 40 -0.55 16.49 -17.16
CA PHE A 40 0.30 17.63 -16.80
C PHE A 40 1.67 17.59 -17.50
N GLY A 41 2.26 16.40 -17.66
CA GLY A 41 3.53 16.23 -18.37
C GLY A 41 3.41 16.56 -19.85
N ASN A 42 2.34 16.13 -20.53
CA ASN A 42 2.14 16.50 -21.93
C ASN A 42 1.86 18.00 -22.09
N SER A 43 1.12 18.64 -21.16
CA SER A 43 0.91 20.10 -21.19
C SER A 43 2.22 20.87 -20.99
N ALA A 44 3.05 20.47 -20.02
CA ALA A 44 4.36 21.08 -19.81
C ALA A 44 5.28 20.90 -21.02
N LEU A 45 5.30 19.69 -21.60
CA LEU A 45 6.13 19.41 -22.78
C LEU A 45 5.65 20.17 -24.02
N TYR A 46 4.34 20.28 -24.21
CA TYR A 46 3.76 21.09 -25.29
C TYR A 46 4.26 22.54 -25.22
N GLU A 47 4.26 23.13 -24.02
CA GLU A 47 4.71 24.49 -23.81
C GLU A 47 6.21 24.69 -24.10
N ILE A 48 7.05 23.75 -23.67
CA ILE A 48 8.49 23.79 -23.91
C ILE A 48 8.80 23.71 -25.41
N ILE A 49 8.10 22.83 -26.14
CA ILE A 49 8.32 22.62 -27.58
C ILE A 49 7.85 23.84 -28.41
N HIS A 50 6.84 24.58 -27.94
CA HIS A 50 6.29 25.76 -28.66
C HIS A 50 7.03 27.07 -28.36
N GLY A 51 8.22 27.01 -27.73
CA GLY A 51 9.09 28.17 -27.51
C GLY A 51 9.21 28.63 -26.06
N GLY A 52 8.63 27.90 -25.11
CA GLY A 52 8.72 28.17 -23.66
C GLY A 52 10.08 27.83 -23.03
N ALA A 53 11.20 28.27 -23.62
CA ALA A 53 12.54 28.00 -23.08
C ALA A 53 12.74 28.59 -21.68
N ALA A 54 12.18 29.77 -21.41
CA ALA A 54 12.20 30.40 -20.09
C ALA A 54 11.41 29.59 -19.03
N PHE A 55 10.33 28.93 -19.44
CA PHE A 55 9.57 28.02 -18.56
C PHE A 55 10.39 26.77 -18.23
N ALA A 56 11.12 26.21 -19.22
CA ALA A 56 11.98 25.06 -19.01
C ALA A 56 13.13 25.37 -18.03
N GLU A 57 13.77 26.53 -18.17
CA GLU A 57 14.85 26.97 -17.28
C GLU A 57 14.35 27.23 -15.85
N GLU A 58 13.24 27.95 -15.68
CA GLU A 58 12.64 28.18 -14.35
C GLU A 58 12.23 26.85 -13.69
N ALA A 59 11.69 25.89 -14.46
CA ALA A 59 11.31 24.58 -13.92
C ALA A 59 12.53 23.73 -13.48
N MET A 60 13.72 23.95 -14.07
CA MET A 60 14.96 23.28 -13.68
C MET A 60 15.61 23.92 -12.46
N VAL A 61 15.59 25.26 -12.36
CA VAL A 61 16.19 26.01 -11.26
C VAL A 61 15.30 25.99 -10.02
N HIS A 62 13.98 26.11 -10.22
CA HIS A 62 12.95 26.20 -9.18
C HIS A 62 11.83 25.18 -9.42
N PRO A 63 12.08 23.88 -9.17
CA PRO A 63 11.08 22.82 -9.39
C PRO A 63 9.76 23.06 -8.62
N GLU A 64 9.80 23.76 -7.49
CA GLU A 64 8.63 24.16 -6.71
C GLU A 64 7.70 25.13 -7.40
N ARG A 65 8.22 25.96 -8.30
CA ARG A 65 7.42 26.91 -9.07
C ARG A 65 6.92 26.30 -10.36
N GLY A 66 7.56 25.25 -10.88
CA GLY A 66 7.24 24.64 -12.17
C GLY A 66 5.76 24.33 -12.37
N PHE A 67 5.09 23.77 -11.35
CA PHE A 67 3.64 23.50 -11.42
C PHE A 67 2.81 24.78 -11.52
N TYR A 68 3.11 25.79 -10.69
CA TYR A 68 2.38 27.06 -10.71
C TYR A 68 2.65 27.87 -11.98
N SER A 69 3.88 27.84 -12.49
CA SER A 69 4.24 28.46 -13.77
C SER A 69 3.48 27.82 -14.94
N LEU A 70 3.24 26.51 -14.89
CA LEU A 70 2.39 25.84 -15.88
C LEU A 70 0.92 26.26 -15.76
N LEU A 71 0.42 26.45 -14.53
CA LEU A 71 -0.95 26.93 -14.31
C LEU A 71 -1.15 28.38 -14.76
N ALA A 72 -0.10 29.21 -14.72
CA ALA A 72 -0.14 30.61 -15.13
C ALA A 72 -0.38 30.79 -16.65
N GLN A 73 -0.09 29.75 -17.44
CA GLN A 73 -0.38 29.68 -18.87
C GLN A 73 -1.88 29.65 -19.18
N TYR A 74 -2.73 29.32 -18.20
CA TYR A 74 -4.16 29.16 -18.40
C TYR A 74 -4.96 30.38 -17.88
N PRO A 75 -6.03 30.81 -18.57
CA PRO A 75 -6.77 32.06 -18.29
C PRO A 75 -7.60 32.07 -16.98
N ALA A 76 -7.30 31.22 -16.00
CA ALA A 76 -7.94 31.16 -14.69
C ALA A 76 -6.92 30.88 -13.55
N PHE A 77 -5.70 31.40 -13.68
CA PHE A 77 -4.57 31.12 -12.79
C PHE A 77 -4.88 31.30 -11.30
N THR A 78 -5.49 32.41 -10.91
CA THR A 78 -5.77 32.71 -9.49
C THR A 78 -6.74 31.70 -8.87
N PHE A 79 -7.75 31.26 -9.62
CA PHE A 79 -8.68 30.23 -9.16
C PHE A 79 -8.02 28.85 -9.10
N SER A 80 -7.31 28.43 -10.15
CA SER A 80 -6.66 27.12 -10.17
C SER A 80 -5.52 27.00 -9.16
N ALA A 81 -4.72 28.06 -9.00
CA ALA A 81 -3.64 28.10 -8.02
C ALA A 81 -4.17 28.05 -6.58
N SER A 82 -5.22 28.80 -6.25
CA SER A 82 -5.81 28.75 -4.91
C SER A 82 -6.36 27.37 -4.55
N VAL A 83 -7.08 26.73 -5.48
CA VAL A 83 -7.58 25.36 -5.29
C VAL A 83 -6.43 24.36 -5.13
N ALA A 84 -5.37 24.49 -5.94
CA ALA A 84 -4.19 23.62 -5.83
C ALA A 84 -3.48 23.79 -4.47
N THR A 85 -3.30 25.03 -4.01
CA THR A 85 -2.67 25.30 -2.71
C THR A 85 -3.50 24.75 -1.55
N ILE A 86 -4.83 24.95 -1.56
CA ILE A 86 -5.71 24.40 -0.51
C ILE A 86 -5.68 22.87 -0.52
N THR A 87 -5.74 22.26 -1.70
CA THR A 87 -5.70 20.80 -1.86
C THR A 87 -4.37 20.22 -1.37
N GLY A 88 -3.25 20.86 -1.73
CA GLY A 88 -1.91 20.47 -1.26
C GLY A 88 -1.77 20.57 0.26
N LEU A 89 -2.31 21.64 0.86
CA LEU A 89 -2.33 21.82 2.31
C LEU A 89 -3.16 20.72 3.00
N LEU A 90 -4.35 20.39 2.47
CA LEU A 90 -5.19 19.31 3.01
C LEU A 90 -4.51 17.94 2.93
N PHE A 91 -3.86 17.64 1.80
CA PHE A 91 -3.10 16.40 1.66
C PHE A 91 -1.92 16.33 2.61
N TYR A 92 -1.21 17.45 2.83
CA TYR A 92 -0.12 17.53 3.79
C TYR A 92 -0.60 17.26 5.21
N VAL A 93 -1.67 17.95 5.68
CA VAL A 93 -2.21 17.77 7.04
C VAL A 93 -2.69 16.34 7.25
N THR A 94 -3.41 15.76 6.29
CA THR A 94 -3.92 14.37 6.41
C THR A 94 -2.78 13.34 6.43
N SER A 95 -1.73 13.57 5.65
CA SER A 95 -0.55 12.70 5.60
C SER A 95 0.30 12.82 6.86
N ALA A 96 0.51 14.04 7.37
CA ALA A 96 1.24 14.30 8.61
C ALA A 96 0.53 13.68 9.81
N ASP A 97 -0.80 13.76 9.83
CA ASP A 97 -1.62 13.16 10.88
C ASP A 97 -1.53 11.62 10.90
N SER A 98 -1.62 10.99 9.73
CA SER A 98 -1.42 9.53 9.59
C SER A 98 0.00 9.11 9.98
N GLY A 99 1.01 9.92 9.63
CA GLY A 99 2.42 9.67 9.99
C GLY A 99 2.69 9.78 11.49
N ALA A 100 2.10 10.78 12.15
CA ALA A 100 2.21 10.95 13.60
C ALA A 100 1.59 9.78 14.36
N LEU A 101 0.52 9.18 13.84
CA LEU A 101 -0.10 7.99 14.41
C LEU A 101 0.86 6.78 14.35
N VAL A 102 1.46 6.50 13.19
CA VAL A 102 2.42 5.40 13.03
C VAL A 102 3.65 5.60 13.93
N LEU A 103 4.16 6.82 14.03
CA LEU A 103 5.31 7.14 14.87
C LEU A 103 4.97 7.04 16.37
N GLY A 104 3.75 7.41 16.76
CA GLY A 104 3.22 7.19 18.10
C GLY A 104 3.16 5.70 18.46
N ASN A 105 2.74 4.85 17.52
CA ASN A 105 2.71 3.39 17.73
C ASN A 105 4.11 2.79 17.88
N PHE A 106 5.14 3.32 17.21
CA PHE A 106 6.52 2.83 17.38
C PHE A 106 7.20 3.30 18.67
N THR A 107 6.73 4.41 19.27
CA THR A 107 7.38 5.05 20.42
C THR A 107 6.65 4.82 21.73
N SER A 108 5.47 4.22 21.69
CA SER A 108 4.70 3.80 22.87
C SER A 108 4.79 2.28 23.05
N GLN A 109 5.05 1.80 24.27
CA GLN A 109 4.70 0.42 24.61
C GLN A 109 3.17 0.33 24.72
N LEU A 110 2.52 -0.31 23.75
CA LEU A 110 1.09 -0.60 23.85
C LEU A 110 0.87 -1.52 25.06
N LYS A 111 0.08 -1.05 26.03
CA LYS A 111 -0.40 -1.86 27.16
C LYS A 111 -1.55 -2.79 26.74
N ASP A 112 -2.24 -2.47 25.64
CA ASP A 112 -3.38 -3.22 25.08
C ASP A 112 -3.37 -3.18 23.54
N ILE A 113 -3.73 -4.30 22.90
CA ILE A 113 -3.73 -4.50 21.43
C ILE A 113 -4.78 -3.65 20.69
N ASN A 114 -5.73 -3.05 21.42
CA ASN A 114 -6.84 -2.24 20.88
C ASN A 114 -6.77 -0.74 21.24
N SER A 115 -5.70 -0.25 21.86
CA SER A 115 -5.55 1.18 22.17
C SER A 115 -4.54 1.83 21.24
N ASP A 116 -5.00 2.80 20.46
CA ASP A 116 -4.14 3.72 19.73
C ASP A 116 -3.20 4.46 20.69
N ALA A 117 -2.03 4.85 20.20
CA ALA A 117 -1.07 5.64 20.97
C ALA A 117 -1.75 6.88 21.62
N PRO A 118 -1.38 7.24 22.87
CA PRO A 118 -2.02 8.35 23.59
C PRO A 118 -2.05 9.63 22.75
N GLY A 119 -3.20 10.32 22.72
CA GLY A 119 -3.39 11.52 21.89
C GLY A 119 -2.33 12.62 22.10
N TRP A 120 -1.75 12.70 23.30
CA TRP A 120 -0.63 13.60 23.62
C TRP A 120 0.63 13.30 22.79
N LEU A 121 0.95 12.02 22.58
CA LEU A 121 2.12 11.59 21.81
C LEU A 121 1.95 11.92 20.33
N ARG A 122 0.73 11.82 19.79
CA ARG A 122 0.39 12.23 18.42
C ARG A 122 0.56 13.73 18.23
N VAL A 123 0.10 14.55 19.17
CA VAL A 123 0.28 16.02 19.11
C VAL A 123 1.76 16.38 19.19
N PHE A 124 2.52 15.75 20.09
CA PHE A 124 3.97 15.94 20.19
C PHE A 124 4.68 15.64 18.87
N TRP A 125 4.40 14.49 18.25
CA TRP A 125 5.01 14.12 16.98
C TRP A 125 4.56 14.99 15.80
N SER A 126 3.28 15.40 15.77
CA SER A 126 2.78 16.33 14.76
C SER A 126 3.49 17.69 14.83
N VAL A 127 3.66 18.24 16.05
CA VAL A 127 4.41 19.49 16.27
C VAL A 127 5.89 19.31 15.94
N ALA A 128 6.50 18.18 16.29
CA ALA A 128 7.89 17.88 15.95
C ALA A 128 8.12 17.82 14.43
N ILE A 129 7.22 17.21 13.66
CA ILE A 129 7.27 17.19 12.19
C ILE A 129 7.12 18.60 11.61
N GLY A 130 6.22 19.41 12.18
CA GLY A 130 6.06 20.82 11.80
C GLY A 130 7.31 21.65 12.06
N LEU A 131 7.93 21.52 13.23
CA LEU A 131 9.19 22.18 13.58
C LEU A 131 10.34 21.73 12.68
N LEU A 132 10.41 20.43 12.37
CA LEU A 132 11.42 19.88 11.47
C LEU A 132 11.25 20.43 10.05
N THR A 133 9.99 20.52 9.56
CA THR A 133 9.67 21.13 8.27
C THR A 133 10.10 22.59 8.23
N LEU A 134 9.82 23.36 9.29
CA LEU A 134 10.23 24.76 9.40
C LEU A 134 11.76 24.90 9.40
N GLY A 135 12.47 24.05 10.13
CA GLY A 135 13.94 24.04 10.21
C GLY A 135 14.61 23.68 8.89
N MET A 136 14.05 22.72 8.14
CA MET A 136 14.52 22.37 6.79
C MET A 136 14.28 23.51 5.79
N LEU A 137 13.16 24.22 5.90
CA LEU A 137 12.88 25.36 5.03
C LEU A 137 13.90 26.49 5.20
N MET A 138 14.43 26.69 6.42
CA MET A 138 15.41 27.74 6.71
C MET A 138 16.84 27.41 6.27
N THR A 139 17.20 26.14 6.09
CA THR A 139 18.60 25.75 5.81
C THR A 139 18.96 25.87 4.34
N ASN A 140 18.27 25.12 3.47
CA ASN A 140 18.62 25.03 2.05
C ASN A 140 17.40 24.62 1.18
N GLY A 141 16.19 24.77 1.71
CA GLY A 141 14.95 24.49 0.99
C GLY A 141 14.86 23.05 0.46
N ILE A 142 14.40 22.91 -0.79
CA ILE A 142 13.98 21.62 -1.38
C ILE A 142 15.16 20.71 -1.71
N SER A 143 16.29 21.27 -2.13
CA SER A 143 17.51 20.50 -2.42
C SER A 143 18.02 19.78 -1.16
N ALA A 144 17.93 20.42 0.01
CA ALA A 144 18.24 19.76 1.28
C ALA A 144 17.24 18.64 1.59
N LEU A 145 15.94 18.87 1.41
CA LEU A 145 14.91 17.86 1.64
C LEU A 145 15.12 16.62 0.76
N GLN A 146 15.46 16.82 -0.52
CA GLN A 146 15.75 15.73 -1.45
C GLN A 146 16.97 14.92 -1.02
N ASN A 147 18.08 15.60 -0.69
CA ASN A 147 19.31 14.92 -0.26
C ASN A 147 19.11 14.17 1.05
N THR A 148 18.44 14.76 2.05
CA THR A 148 18.14 14.08 3.31
C THR A 148 17.26 12.85 3.07
N THR A 149 16.26 12.94 2.20
CA THR A 149 15.38 11.81 1.88
C THR A 149 16.15 10.67 1.21
N VAL A 150 17.08 10.96 0.29
CA VAL A 150 17.92 9.93 -0.34
C VAL A 150 18.83 9.25 0.69
N ILE A 151 19.48 10.05 1.55
CA ILE A 151 20.37 9.53 2.60
C ILE A 151 19.61 8.66 3.61
N MET A 152 18.38 9.05 3.98
CA MET A 152 17.54 8.27 4.91
C MET A 152 16.86 7.06 4.25
N GLY A 153 16.50 7.15 2.97
CA GLY A 153 15.84 6.06 2.24
C GLY A 153 16.76 4.88 1.96
N LEU A 154 18.05 5.15 1.71
CA LEU A 154 19.04 4.11 1.41
C LEU A 154 19.21 3.07 2.54
N PRO A 155 19.42 3.43 3.83
CA PRO A 155 19.47 2.45 4.92
C PRO A 155 18.12 1.77 5.16
N PHE A 156 17.00 2.48 4.99
CA PHE A 156 15.67 1.90 5.17
C PHE A 156 15.35 0.84 4.12
N SER A 157 15.90 0.94 2.90
CA SER A 157 15.80 -0.08 1.86
C SER A 157 16.29 -1.45 2.33
N PHE A 158 17.42 -1.50 3.06
CA PHE A 158 17.92 -2.75 3.64
C PHE A 158 16.94 -3.35 4.66
N VAL A 159 16.32 -2.51 5.50
CA VAL A 159 15.31 -2.95 6.48
C VAL A 159 14.12 -3.59 5.78
N ILE A 160 13.60 -2.97 4.71
CA ILE A 160 12.50 -3.55 3.93
C ILE A 160 12.90 -4.91 3.35
N PHE A 161 14.13 -5.06 2.85
CA PHE A 161 14.62 -6.34 2.34
C PHE A 161 14.61 -7.44 3.41
N PHE A 162 15.04 -7.13 4.63
CA PHE A 162 14.95 -8.06 5.75
C PHE A 162 13.51 -8.40 6.14
N VAL A 163 12.60 -7.41 6.12
CA VAL A 163 11.17 -7.65 6.36
C VAL A 163 10.58 -8.57 5.29
N MET A 164 10.93 -8.38 4.02
CA MET A 164 10.48 -9.28 2.95
C MET A 164 11.00 -10.71 3.14
N ALA A 165 12.28 -10.88 3.50
CA ALA A 165 12.85 -12.19 3.79
C ALA A 165 12.16 -12.86 5.01
N GLY A 166 11.87 -12.08 6.06
CA GLY A 166 11.14 -12.54 7.24
C GLY A 166 9.70 -12.95 6.92
N LEU A 167 8.99 -12.15 6.13
CA LEU A 167 7.63 -12.45 5.68
C LEU A 167 7.60 -13.70 4.80
N TYR A 168 8.54 -13.83 3.86
CA TYR A 168 8.67 -15.01 3.01
C TYR A 168 8.88 -16.28 3.85
N LYS A 169 9.77 -16.21 4.86
CA LYS A 169 9.98 -17.32 5.80
C LYS A 169 8.72 -17.62 6.60
N SER A 170 8.02 -16.60 7.10
CA SER A 170 6.79 -16.75 7.88
C SER A 170 5.69 -17.43 7.07
N LEU A 171 5.48 -16.99 5.83
CA LEU A 171 4.50 -17.59 4.92
C LEU A 171 4.84 -19.05 4.62
N LYS A 172 6.12 -19.36 4.42
CA LYS A 172 6.56 -20.74 4.18
C LYS A 172 6.35 -21.63 5.41
N VAL A 173 6.59 -21.12 6.62
CA VAL A 173 6.31 -21.83 7.88
C VAL A 173 4.81 -22.07 8.06
N GLU A 174 3.97 -21.11 7.68
CA GLU A 174 2.52 -21.28 7.75
C GLU A 174 2.00 -22.32 6.75
N ASP A 175 2.58 -22.39 5.54
CA ASP A 175 2.24 -23.40 4.55
C ASP A 175 2.53 -24.82 5.07
N TYR A 176 3.70 -25.03 5.67
CA TYR A 176 4.05 -26.31 6.30
C TYR A 176 3.13 -26.66 7.49
N ARG A 177 2.65 -25.66 8.24
CA ARG A 177 1.70 -25.85 9.35
C ARG A 177 0.31 -26.22 8.85
N ARG A 178 -0.11 -25.72 7.67
CA ARG A 178 -1.39 -26.08 7.04
C ARG A 178 -1.37 -27.51 6.50
N GLU A 179 -0.28 -27.94 5.88
CA GLU A 179 -0.13 -29.33 5.38
C GLU A 179 -0.18 -30.36 6.51
N SER A 180 0.44 -30.07 7.65
CA SER A 180 0.42 -30.96 8.82
C SER A 180 -0.95 -31.04 9.49
N ALA A 181 -1.68 -29.92 9.60
CA ALA A 181 -3.04 -29.91 10.13
C ALA A 181 -4.04 -30.68 9.21
N ASN A 182 -3.85 -30.61 7.90
CA ASN A 182 -4.71 -31.33 6.95
C ASN A 182 -4.47 -32.86 7.02
N ARG A 183 -3.22 -33.27 7.21
CA ARG A 183 -2.84 -34.69 7.33
C ARG A 183 -3.36 -35.36 8.61
N ASP A 184 -3.49 -34.62 9.70
CA ASP A 184 -4.12 -35.13 10.93
C ASP A 184 -5.65 -35.28 10.77
N THR A 185 -6.29 -34.36 10.05
CA THR A 185 -7.73 -34.41 9.76
C THR A 185 -8.10 -35.61 8.88
N ASP A 186 -7.29 -35.93 7.86
CA ASP A 186 -7.47 -37.13 7.02
C ASP A 186 -7.26 -38.44 7.80
N ARG A 187 -6.37 -38.43 8.81
CA ARG A 187 -6.10 -39.63 9.64
C ARG A 187 -7.27 -39.94 10.57
N ASP A 188 -7.90 -38.92 11.14
CA ASP A 188 -9.07 -39.07 12.00
C ASP A 188 -10.32 -39.49 11.21
N ALA A 189 -10.48 -38.99 9.97
CA ALA A 189 -11.54 -39.43 9.06
C ALA A 189 -11.38 -40.91 8.63
N GLY A 190 -10.15 -41.38 8.40
CA GLY A 190 -9.86 -42.78 8.09
C GLY A 190 -10.07 -43.73 9.28
N ALA A 191 -9.81 -43.26 10.51
CA ALA A 191 -10.02 -44.04 11.73
C ALA A 191 -11.51 -44.23 12.06
N SER A 192 -12.37 -43.26 11.74
CA SER A 192 -13.82 -43.34 11.98
C SER A 192 -14.57 -44.29 11.03
N GLY A 193 -13.97 -44.66 9.88
CA GLY A 193 -14.61 -45.53 8.88
C GLY A 193 -14.45 -47.04 9.14
N SER A 194 -13.68 -47.44 10.15
CA SER A 194 -13.23 -48.84 10.32
C SER A 194 -13.73 -49.64 11.55
N PRO A 195 -14.69 -49.22 12.40
CA PRO A 195 -15.16 -50.10 13.49
C PRO A 195 -16.40 -50.95 13.15
N GLU A 196 -17.10 -50.70 12.03
CA GLU A 196 -18.41 -51.34 11.76
C GLU A 196 -18.34 -52.61 10.88
N LEU A 197 -17.25 -52.83 10.13
CA LEU A 197 -17.13 -54.01 9.26
C LEU A 197 -16.53 -55.26 9.93
N GLU A 198 -15.99 -55.15 11.15
CA GLU A 198 -15.39 -56.29 11.86
C GLU A 198 -16.38 -57.00 12.81
N LYS A 199 -17.45 -56.33 13.24
CA LYS A 199 -18.44 -56.91 14.18
C LYS A 199 -19.53 -57.77 13.52
N THR A 200 -19.72 -57.71 12.21
CA THR A 200 -20.71 -58.55 11.50
C THR A 200 -20.19 -59.95 11.17
N SER A 201 -18.90 -60.24 11.39
CA SER A 201 -18.31 -61.54 11.03
C SER A 201 -18.19 -62.52 12.20
N LEU A 202 -18.30 -62.07 13.46
CA LEU A 202 -18.18 -62.96 14.62
C LEU A 202 -19.46 -63.06 15.46
N ALA A 203 -20.06 -64.26 15.31
CA ALA A 203 -20.99 -64.97 16.19
C ALA A 203 -22.50 -64.85 15.87
N PRO A 204 -23.32 -65.92 16.08
CA PRO A 204 -22.99 -67.24 16.67
C PRO A 204 -23.51 -68.47 15.86
N ASP A 205 -22.79 -69.58 15.89
CA ASP A 205 -23.37 -70.91 15.66
C ASP A 205 -23.07 -71.80 16.88
N GLU A 206 -23.73 -71.45 17.97
CA GLU A 206 -23.85 -72.24 19.21
C GLU A 206 -25.32 -72.66 19.28
N LEU A 207 -25.72 -73.67 18.51
CA LEU A 207 -26.96 -74.41 18.75
C LEU A 207 -26.95 -75.82 18.13
N SER A 208 -26.13 -76.72 18.67
CA SER A 208 -26.40 -78.16 18.55
C SER A 208 -25.74 -78.96 19.69
N GLY A 209 -26.15 -78.66 20.93
CA GLY A 209 -26.09 -79.61 22.03
C GLY A 209 -27.36 -80.45 22.04
N HIS A 210 -27.46 -81.46 21.16
CA HIS A 210 -28.50 -82.50 21.26
C HIS A 210 -28.16 -83.75 20.43
N ALA A 211 -27.10 -84.49 20.78
CA ALA A 211 -26.98 -85.90 20.41
C ALA A 211 -25.92 -86.65 21.24
N LEU A 212 -26.43 -87.54 22.09
CA LEU A 212 -25.87 -88.84 22.46
C LEU A 212 -24.78 -88.95 23.55
N HIS A 213 -25.13 -89.84 24.49
CA HIS A 213 -24.39 -90.57 25.52
C HIS A 213 -24.08 -89.89 26.86
#